data_AF-A0A7K8ERL2-F1
#
_entry.id   AF-A0A7K8ERL2-F1
#
_cell.length_a   1.000
_cell.length_b   1.000
_cell.length_c   1.000
_cell.angle_alpha   90.00
_cell.angle_beta   90.00
_cell.angle_gamma   90.00
#
_symmetry.space_group_name_H-M   'P 1'
#
loop_
_entity.id
_entity.type
_entity.pdbx_description
1 polymer ?
#
loop_
_entity_poly.entity_id
_entity_poly.type
_entity_poly.pdbx_seq_one_letter_code
_entity_poly.pdbx_strand_id
1 'polypeptide(L)'
;QDCTQKYIVKNYFYYYLFKFSAALGEEIFYITFLPFTYWNIDHSVSRRMIIVWSIVMYIGQVSKDILKWPRPLSPPVVKLEMRTNAEYGMPSTHAMAATAISFSFFIATMNQYKYPFELGLAVAFVFSTLVCLSRLYTGMHTVLDVIGGALISAGLLVLLYPAWDTIDHLLLTSPFCPLLSIAVPLVLCYNYPKLDYYSPTRGDTTTILGAAAGATVGFWLNNQYSASAYTSQSVQPGFALITSAMVFVLARFLVGILVVLLTRWAMKSLVLGVLGYRYKFPMGDVAARRRREVEVPYKFVTYSCVGFTATVVVPLLHGLLGLL
;
A
#
# COMPACT_ATOMS: atom_id res chain seq x y z
N GLN A 1 35.57 4.30 11.61
CA GLN A 1 36.07 4.99 10.41
C GLN A 1 35.11 4.64 9.29
N ASP A 2 34.09 5.47 9.08
CA ASP A 2 33.09 5.25 8.04
C ASP A 2 33.71 5.57 6.68
N CYS A 3 34.16 4.54 5.98
CA CYS A 3 34.56 4.63 4.60
C CYS A 3 33.28 4.84 3.77
N THR A 4 32.83 6.09 3.62
CA THR A 4 31.78 6.44 2.66
C THR A 4 32.33 6.15 1.27
N GLN A 5 32.04 4.93 0.79
CA GLN A 5 32.43 4.45 -0.52
C GLN A 5 31.91 5.47 -1.55
N LYS A 6 32.84 6.11 -2.28
CA LYS A 6 32.53 7.16 -3.25
C LYS A 6 31.83 6.52 -4.45
N TYR A 7 30.50 6.38 -4.37
CA TYR A 7 29.68 5.85 -5.45
C TYR A 7 29.57 6.88 -6.58
N ILE A 8 29.88 6.44 -7.80
CA ILE A 8 29.82 7.27 -9.00
C ILE A 8 28.75 6.66 -9.91
N VAL A 9 27.74 7.46 -10.25
CA VAL A 9 26.71 7.09 -11.23
C VAL A 9 27.35 7.10 -12.62
N LYS A 10 27.50 5.92 -13.23
CA LYS A 10 28.02 5.80 -14.60
C LYS A 10 26.94 5.94 -15.68
N ASN A 11 25.71 5.55 -15.37
CA ASN A 11 24.59 5.60 -16.31
C ASN A 11 23.37 6.23 -15.63
N TYR A 12 23.02 7.43 -16.05
CA TYR A 12 21.91 8.20 -15.48
C TYR A 12 20.54 7.63 -15.83
N PHE A 13 20.37 7.03 -17.02
CA PHE A 13 19.11 6.40 -17.41
C PHE A 13 18.74 5.28 -16.43
N TYR A 14 19.66 4.33 -16.18
CA TYR A 14 19.42 3.26 -15.22
C TYR A 14 19.25 3.77 -13.80
N TYR A 15 20.02 4.79 -13.41
CA TYR A 15 19.88 5.39 -12.09
C TYR A 15 18.46 5.95 -11.86
N TYR A 16 17.95 6.76 -12.78
CA TYR A 16 16.61 7.33 -12.65
C TYR A 16 15.52 6.27 -12.82
N LEU A 17 15.68 5.32 -13.75
CA LEU A 17 14.75 4.22 -13.94
C LEU A 17 14.58 3.40 -12.66
N PHE A 18 15.68 2.99 -12.03
CA PHE A 18 15.62 2.16 -10.82
C PHE A 18 15.27 2.96 -9.57
N LYS A 19 15.63 4.25 -9.46
CA LYS A 19 15.10 5.10 -8.40
C LYS A 19 13.60 5.28 -8.50
N PHE A 20 13.08 5.52 -9.69
CA PHE A 20 11.64 5.60 -9.92
C PHE A 20 10.96 4.25 -9.62
N SER A 21 11.53 3.16 -10.14
CA SER A 21 11.00 1.81 -9.90
C SER A 21 11.03 1.41 -8.42
N ALA A 22 12.03 1.87 -7.65
CA ALA A 22 12.07 1.66 -6.21
C ALA A 22 10.95 2.43 -5.50
N ALA A 23 10.67 3.66 -5.92
CA ALA A 23 9.57 4.47 -5.38
C ALA A 23 8.18 3.85 -5.61
N LEU A 24 8.01 3.03 -6.66
CA LEU A 24 6.78 2.24 -6.88
C LEU A 24 6.56 1.14 -5.82
N GLY A 25 7.60 0.79 -5.06
CA GLY A 25 7.52 -0.12 -3.92
C GLY A 25 7.36 0.57 -2.57
N GLU A 26 7.17 1.89 -2.54
CA GLU A 26 7.11 2.68 -1.32
C GLU A 26 5.68 3.15 -0.95
N GLU A 27 5.55 3.64 0.29
CA GLU A 27 4.30 4.18 0.84
C GLU A 27 3.63 5.25 -0.05
N ILE A 28 4.43 6.08 -0.72
CA ILE A 28 3.92 7.15 -1.61
C ILE A 28 3.17 6.56 -2.80
N PHE A 29 3.64 5.44 -3.35
CA PHE A 29 2.92 4.76 -4.42
C PHE A 29 1.61 4.16 -3.90
N TYR A 30 1.60 3.54 -2.72
CA TYR A 30 0.37 2.94 -2.18
C TYR A 30 -0.72 3.96 -1.87
N ILE A 31 -0.37 5.10 -1.25
CA ILE A 31 -1.33 6.17 -0.91
C ILE A 31 -1.86 6.91 -2.15
N THR A 32 -1.22 6.76 -3.31
CA THR A 32 -1.66 7.38 -4.57
C THR A 32 -2.38 6.38 -5.47
N PHE A 33 -1.75 5.24 -5.77
CA PHE A 33 -2.25 4.25 -6.72
C PHE A 33 -3.51 3.54 -6.23
N LEU A 34 -3.55 3.08 -4.98
CA LEU A 34 -4.73 2.35 -4.48
C LEU A 34 -5.99 3.24 -4.47
N PRO A 35 -5.96 4.49 -3.95
CA PRO A 35 -7.11 5.39 -4.09
C PRO A 35 -7.41 5.79 -5.54
N PHE A 36 -6.39 5.95 -6.39
CA PHE A 36 -6.62 6.21 -7.82
C PHE A 36 -7.46 5.11 -8.48
N THR A 37 -7.13 3.83 -8.22
CA THR A 37 -7.93 2.70 -8.73
C THR A 37 -9.37 2.74 -8.22
N TYR A 38 -9.57 3.14 -6.95
CA TYR A 38 -10.90 3.27 -6.37
C TYR A 38 -11.70 4.41 -6.99
N TRP A 39 -11.13 5.61 -7.16
CA TRP A 39 -11.88 6.78 -7.65
C TRP A 39 -12.14 6.80 -9.16
N ASN A 40 -11.28 6.14 -9.95
CA ASN A 40 -11.26 6.34 -11.40
C ASN A 40 -11.44 5.06 -12.23
N ILE A 41 -11.23 3.87 -11.65
CA ILE A 41 -11.28 2.61 -12.41
C ILE A 41 -12.52 1.82 -12.01
N ASP A 42 -12.47 1.18 -10.85
CA ASP A 42 -13.56 0.34 -10.37
C ASP A 42 -13.39 0.03 -8.88
N HIS A 43 -14.50 0.15 -8.14
CA HIS A 43 -14.51 -0.10 -6.70
C HIS A 43 -14.19 -1.57 -6.39
N SER A 44 -14.78 -2.51 -7.12
CA SER A 44 -14.60 -3.96 -7.01
C SER A 44 -13.14 -4.40 -7.20
N VAL A 45 -12.48 -3.85 -8.21
CA VAL A 45 -11.04 -4.08 -8.47
C VAL A 45 -10.21 -3.59 -7.29
N SER A 46 -10.42 -2.35 -6.86
CA SER A 46 -9.65 -1.74 -5.78
C SER A 46 -9.83 -2.47 -4.44
N ARG A 47 -11.05 -2.91 -4.10
CA ARG A 47 -11.32 -3.69 -2.88
C ARG A 47 -10.49 -4.97 -2.83
N ARG A 48 -10.55 -5.78 -3.89
CA ARG A 48 -9.78 -7.04 -3.99
C ARG A 48 -8.28 -6.78 -3.87
N MET A 49 -7.77 -5.76 -4.55
CA MET A 49 -6.36 -5.39 -4.47
C MET A 49 -5.93 -4.98 -3.06
N ILE A 50 -6.70 -4.13 -2.37
CA ILE A 50 -6.37 -3.66 -1.01
C ILE A 50 -6.37 -4.84 -0.02
N ILE A 51 -7.34 -5.76 -0.13
CA ILE A 51 -7.40 -6.96 0.70
C ILE A 51 -6.17 -7.84 0.47
N VAL A 52 -5.89 -8.21 -0.78
CA VAL A 52 -4.74 -9.06 -1.15
C VAL A 52 -3.43 -8.40 -0.71
N TRP A 53 -3.25 -7.11 -1.03
CA TRP A 53 -2.05 -6.35 -0.66
C TRP A 53 -1.84 -6.33 0.85
N SER A 54 -2.89 -6.08 1.64
CA SER A 54 -2.79 -6.03 3.10
C SER A 54 -2.36 -7.37 3.71
N ILE A 55 -2.93 -8.48 3.22
CA ILE A 55 -2.59 -9.85 3.66
C ILE A 55 -1.15 -10.20 3.27
N VAL A 56 -0.79 -9.96 2.01
CA VAL A 56 0.56 -10.24 1.50
C VAL A 56 1.61 -9.45 2.27
N MET A 57 1.36 -8.17 2.53
CA MET A 57 2.30 -7.32 3.26
C MET A 57 2.42 -7.71 4.73
N TYR A 58 1.33 -8.07 5.39
CA TYR A 58 1.39 -8.58 6.77
C TYR A 58 2.23 -9.85 6.85
N ILE A 59 1.94 -10.85 6.01
CA ILE A 59 2.67 -12.11 5.97
C ILE A 59 4.15 -11.87 5.62
N GLY A 60 4.44 -10.99 4.66
CA GLY A 60 5.80 -10.67 4.24
C GLY A 60 6.63 -10.02 5.35
N GLN A 61 6.06 -9.03 6.05
CA GLN A 61 6.75 -8.32 7.14
C GLN A 61 6.96 -9.24 8.35
N VAL A 62 5.94 -10.03 8.73
CA VAL A 62 6.08 -11.03 9.81
C VAL A 62 7.12 -12.08 9.45
N SER A 63 7.10 -12.62 8.22
CA SER A 63 8.08 -13.60 7.76
C SER A 63 9.49 -13.04 7.82
N LYS A 64 9.67 -11.76 7.50
CA LYS A 64 10.97 -11.08 7.55
C LYS A 64 11.56 -11.09 8.96
N ASP A 65 10.74 -10.81 9.97
CA ASP A 65 11.18 -10.73 11.37
C ASP A 65 11.28 -12.11 12.06
N ILE A 66 10.69 -13.15 11.46
CA ILE A 66 10.87 -14.56 11.85
C ILE A 66 12.15 -15.13 11.25
N LEU A 67 12.37 -14.95 9.94
CA LEU A 67 13.52 -15.51 9.22
C LEU A 67 14.83 -14.84 9.59
N LYS A 68 14.79 -13.54 9.94
CA LYS A 68 15.94 -12.74 10.38
C LYS A 68 17.14 -12.80 9.42
N TRP A 69 16.87 -12.97 8.12
CA TRP A 69 17.90 -13.12 7.11
C TRP A 69 18.65 -11.80 6.88
N PRO A 70 19.99 -11.76 6.92
CA PRO A 70 20.73 -10.51 6.82
C PRO A 70 20.63 -9.90 5.42
N ARG A 71 20.70 -8.57 5.35
CA ARG A 71 20.81 -7.80 4.10
C ARG A 71 22.19 -8.02 3.45
N PRO A 72 22.36 -7.74 2.14
CA PRO A 72 23.66 -7.72 1.50
C PRO A 72 24.68 -6.85 2.26
N LEU A 73 25.90 -7.34 2.37
CA LEU A 73 27.00 -6.63 3.03
C LEU A 73 27.41 -5.39 2.22
N SER A 74 27.69 -4.31 2.95
CA SER A 74 28.19 -3.04 2.41
C SER A 74 29.45 -2.68 3.20
N PRO A 75 30.66 -2.83 2.64
CA PRO A 75 31.02 -3.26 1.28
C PRO A 75 30.79 -4.77 0.99
N PRO A 76 30.75 -5.23 -0.28
CA PRO A 76 31.04 -4.51 -1.54
C PRO A 76 29.85 -3.74 -2.14
N VAL A 77 28.63 -3.97 -1.66
CA VAL A 77 27.41 -3.36 -2.24
C VAL A 77 27.23 -1.93 -1.71
N VAL A 78 26.92 -0.98 -2.59
CA VAL A 78 26.54 0.38 -2.17
C VAL A 78 25.03 0.43 -1.95
N LYS A 79 24.60 0.85 -0.77
CA LYS A 79 23.18 0.99 -0.43
C LYS A 79 22.70 2.40 -0.73
N LEU A 80 21.72 2.51 -1.65
CA LEU A 80 21.14 3.81 -2.04
C LEU A 80 20.00 4.25 -1.11
N GLU A 81 19.46 3.33 -0.31
CA GLU A 81 18.36 3.58 0.63
C GLU A 81 18.80 3.30 2.07
N MET A 82 19.02 4.36 2.85
CA MET A 82 19.49 4.22 4.22
C MET A 82 18.38 3.86 5.22
N ARG A 83 17.12 4.22 4.92
CA ARG A 83 15.98 4.11 5.86
C ARG A 83 15.70 2.67 6.30
N THR A 84 15.92 1.70 5.41
CA THR A 84 15.56 0.29 5.59
C THR A 84 16.76 -0.59 5.95
N ASN A 85 17.91 0.01 6.29
CA ASN A 85 19.13 -0.71 6.67
C ASN A 85 18.99 -1.57 7.93
N ALA A 86 18.12 -1.17 8.85
CA ALA A 86 17.86 -1.91 10.08
C ALA A 86 16.98 -3.17 9.85
N GLU A 87 16.34 -3.29 8.69
CA GLU A 87 15.43 -4.41 8.42
C GLU A 87 16.14 -5.62 7.84
N TYR A 88 15.64 -6.81 8.11
CA TYR A 88 16.08 -8.03 7.45
C TYR A 88 15.76 -8.04 5.94
N GLY A 89 16.45 -8.92 5.21
CA GLY A 89 16.43 -9.02 3.75
C GLY A 89 15.32 -9.90 3.19
N MET A 90 15.16 -11.13 3.70
CA MET A 90 14.22 -12.12 3.16
C MET A 90 12.89 -12.11 3.93
N PRO A 91 11.72 -12.10 3.26
CA PRO A 91 11.51 -11.85 1.84
C PRO A 91 11.52 -10.35 1.49
N SER A 92 11.74 -10.03 0.21
CA SER A 92 11.60 -8.66 -0.29
C SER A 92 10.14 -8.24 -0.32
N THR A 93 9.72 -7.42 0.65
CA THR A 93 8.34 -6.92 0.74
C THR A 93 7.96 -5.98 -0.40
N HIS A 94 8.93 -5.30 -1.02
CA HIS A 94 8.68 -4.50 -2.23
C HIS A 94 8.36 -5.39 -3.43
N ALA A 95 9.10 -6.51 -3.58
CA ALA A 95 8.80 -7.51 -4.60
C ALA A 95 7.42 -8.13 -4.34
N MET A 96 7.14 -8.51 -3.09
CA MET A 96 5.83 -9.04 -2.70
C MET A 96 4.68 -8.09 -3.03
N ALA A 97 4.80 -6.82 -2.64
CA ALA A 97 3.77 -5.81 -2.94
C ALA A 97 3.59 -5.61 -4.44
N ALA A 98 4.68 -5.50 -5.20
CA ALA A 98 4.61 -5.28 -6.63
C ALA A 98 3.94 -6.44 -7.36
N THR A 99 4.30 -7.68 -7.00
CA THR A 99 3.64 -8.89 -7.53
C THR A 99 2.17 -8.93 -7.13
N ALA A 100 1.84 -8.72 -5.85
CA ALA A 100 0.45 -8.73 -5.37
C ALA A 100 -0.41 -7.68 -6.09
N ILE A 101 0.02 -6.42 -6.13
CA ILE A 101 -0.75 -5.30 -6.71
C ILE A 101 -0.92 -5.49 -8.21
N SER A 102 0.15 -5.77 -8.95
CA SER A 102 0.08 -5.85 -10.42
C SER A 102 -0.73 -7.04 -10.92
N PHE A 103 -0.53 -8.23 -10.35
CA PHE A 103 -1.26 -9.42 -10.76
C PHE A 103 -2.70 -9.42 -10.24
N SER A 104 -2.98 -8.93 -9.02
CA SER A 104 -4.37 -8.80 -8.57
C SER A 104 -5.16 -7.78 -9.40
N PHE A 105 -4.55 -6.67 -9.80
CA PHE A 105 -5.15 -5.71 -10.74
C PHE A 105 -5.47 -6.38 -12.08
N PHE A 106 -4.49 -7.07 -12.67
CA PHE A 106 -4.66 -7.76 -13.95
C PHE A 106 -5.78 -8.81 -13.89
N ILE A 107 -5.77 -9.69 -12.90
CA ILE A 107 -6.77 -10.75 -12.75
C ILE A 107 -8.16 -10.16 -12.50
N ALA A 108 -8.27 -9.08 -11.71
CA ALA A 108 -9.56 -8.44 -11.42
C ALA A 108 -10.14 -7.71 -12.66
N THR A 109 -9.30 -7.29 -13.61
CA THR A 109 -9.72 -6.51 -14.78
C THR A 109 -9.86 -7.32 -16.06
N MET A 110 -9.19 -8.48 -16.19
CA MET A 110 -9.10 -9.26 -17.44
C MET A 110 -10.45 -9.73 -17.99
N ASN A 111 -11.45 -9.95 -17.12
CA ASN A 111 -12.80 -10.38 -17.51
C ASN A 111 -13.82 -9.23 -17.51
N GLN A 112 -13.44 -8.04 -17.03
CA GLN A 112 -14.33 -6.89 -16.89
C GLN A 112 -14.12 -5.86 -18.01
N TYR A 113 -12.89 -5.73 -18.51
CA TYR A 113 -12.52 -4.74 -19.51
C TYR A 113 -12.05 -5.39 -20.81
N LYS A 114 -12.29 -4.71 -21.94
CA LYS A 114 -11.85 -5.16 -23.26
C LYS A 114 -10.42 -4.69 -23.55
N TYR A 115 -9.43 -5.49 -23.19
CA TYR A 115 -8.05 -5.32 -23.63
C TYR A 115 -7.40 -6.69 -23.92
N PRO A 116 -6.34 -6.77 -24.75
CA PRO A 116 -5.69 -8.05 -25.04
C PRO A 116 -5.09 -8.66 -23.77
N PHE A 117 -5.41 -9.94 -23.50
CA PHE A 117 -4.88 -10.67 -22.33
C PHE A 117 -3.36 -10.54 -22.20
N GLU A 118 -2.64 -10.75 -23.32
CA GLU A 118 -1.18 -10.63 -23.40
C GLU A 118 -0.66 -9.26 -22.96
N LEU A 119 -1.39 -8.19 -23.30
CA LEU A 119 -1.00 -6.83 -22.92
C LEU A 119 -1.09 -6.64 -21.41
N GLY A 120 -2.18 -7.07 -20.78
CA GLY A 120 -2.34 -6.96 -19.34
C GLY A 120 -1.33 -7.80 -18.57
N LEU A 121 -1.06 -9.02 -19.05
CA LEU A 121 -0.05 -9.90 -18.47
C LEU A 121 1.35 -9.30 -18.60
N ALA A 122 1.69 -8.75 -19.77
CA ALA A 122 2.97 -8.08 -20.01
C ALA A 122 3.14 -6.86 -19.08
N VAL A 123 2.11 -6.03 -18.92
CA VAL A 123 2.16 -4.87 -18.01
C VAL A 123 2.38 -5.31 -16.56
N ALA A 124 1.64 -6.33 -16.09
CA ALA A 124 1.80 -6.83 -14.73
C ALA A 124 3.22 -7.40 -14.50
N PHE A 125 3.71 -8.18 -15.45
CA PHE A 125 5.05 -8.76 -15.41
C PHE A 125 6.16 -7.69 -15.43
N VAL A 126 6.05 -6.71 -16.33
CA VAL A 126 7.01 -5.60 -16.45
C VAL A 126 7.03 -4.77 -15.17
N PHE A 127 5.86 -4.40 -14.63
CA PHE A 127 5.76 -3.65 -13.37
C PHE A 127 6.43 -4.41 -12.22
N SER A 128 6.07 -5.68 -12.01
CA SER A 128 6.66 -6.51 -10.96
C SER A 128 8.17 -6.64 -11.13
N THR A 129 8.65 -6.87 -12.36
CA THR A 129 10.07 -7.04 -12.67
C THR A 129 10.86 -5.75 -12.44
N LEU A 130 10.34 -4.59 -12.84
CA LEU A 130 10.99 -3.30 -12.62
C LEU A 130 11.20 -3.02 -11.13
N VAL A 131 10.18 -3.25 -10.30
CA VAL A 131 10.31 -3.09 -8.85
C VAL A 131 11.31 -4.10 -8.28
N CYS A 132 11.26 -5.37 -8.70
CA CYS A 132 12.22 -6.40 -8.30
C CYS A 132 13.67 -6.02 -8.62
N LEU A 133 13.95 -5.60 -9.86
CA LEU A 133 15.29 -5.19 -10.29
C LEU A 133 15.77 -3.94 -9.56
N SER A 134 14.86 -3.01 -9.22
CA SER A 134 15.21 -1.82 -8.43
C SER A 134 15.79 -2.17 -7.05
N ARG A 135 15.34 -3.27 -6.43
CA ARG A 135 15.84 -3.71 -5.11
C ARG A 135 17.26 -4.27 -5.17
N LEU A 136 17.62 -4.87 -6.30
CA LEU A 136 19.00 -5.30 -6.59
C LEU A 136 19.88 -4.09 -6.87
N TYR A 137 19.41 -3.16 -7.71
CA TYR A 137 20.16 -1.96 -8.09
C TYR A 137 20.45 -1.03 -6.90
N THR A 138 19.48 -0.87 -6.00
CA THR A 138 19.62 -0.05 -4.78
C THR A 138 20.48 -0.71 -3.71
N GLY A 139 20.92 -1.96 -3.93
CA GLY A 139 21.78 -2.71 -3.01
C GLY A 139 21.06 -3.20 -1.76
N MET A 140 19.72 -3.21 -1.78
CA MET A 140 18.92 -3.50 -0.60
C MET A 140 18.64 -4.98 -0.42
N HIS A 141 18.57 -5.76 -1.51
CA HIS A 141 18.20 -7.17 -1.44
C HIS A 141 19.12 -8.05 -2.28
N THR A 142 19.24 -9.32 -1.90
CA THR A 142 19.83 -10.35 -2.76
C THR A 142 18.83 -10.82 -3.81
N VAL A 143 19.31 -11.53 -4.84
CA VAL A 143 18.44 -12.17 -5.84
C VAL A 143 17.47 -13.16 -5.18
N LEU A 144 17.94 -13.91 -4.18
CA LEU A 144 17.11 -14.87 -3.44
C LEU A 144 15.98 -14.17 -2.68
N ASP A 145 16.26 -13.02 -2.04
CA ASP A 145 15.23 -12.25 -1.32
C ASP A 145 14.09 -11.81 -2.24
N VAL A 146 14.44 -11.43 -3.48
CA VAL A 146 13.51 -10.93 -4.50
C VAL A 146 12.69 -12.06 -5.09
N ILE A 147 13.34 -13.17 -5.49
CA ILE A 147 12.65 -14.37 -5.99
C ILE A 147 11.73 -14.94 -4.91
N GLY A 148 12.22 -15.06 -3.68
CA GLY A 148 11.43 -15.53 -2.54
C GLY A 148 10.20 -14.67 -2.29
N GLY A 149 10.35 -13.34 -2.32
CA GLY A 149 9.22 -12.42 -2.20
C GLY A 149 8.19 -12.60 -3.32
N ALA A 150 8.63 -12.62 -4.58
CA ALA A 150 7.73 -12.81 -5.72
C ALA A 150 6.98 -14.15 -5.65
N LEU A 151 7.67 -15.24 -5.32
CA LEU A 151 7.07 -16.58 -5.21
C LEU A 151 6.09 -16.69 -4.04
N ILE A 152 6.41 -16.14 -2.87
CA ILE A 152 5.48 -16.11 -1.72
C ILE A 152 4.23 -15.32 -2.11
N SER A 153 4.37 -14.16 -2.74
CA SER A 153 3.22 -13.37 -3.18
C SER A 153 2.39 -14.09 -4.24
N ALA A 154 3.02 -14.77 -5.20
CA ALA A 154 2.31 -15.55 -6.21
C ALA A 154 1.53 -16.72 -5.56
N GLY A 155 2.16 -17.44 -4.62
CA GLY A 155 1.50 -18.51 -3.88
C GLY A 155 0.31 -18.03 -3.05
N LEU A 156 0.45 -16.88 -2.36
CA LEU A 156 -0.65 -16.27 -1.62
C LEU A 156 -1.77 -15.81 -2.55
N LEU A 157 -1.45 -15.24 -3.73
CA LEU A 157 -2.46 -14.83 -4.70
C LEU A 157 -3.24 -16.03 -5.24
N VAL A 158 -2.56 -17.13 -5.59
CA VAL A 158 -3.20 -18.38 -6.01
C VAL A 158 -4.10 -18.95 -4.90
N LEU A 159 -3.68 -18.86 -3.64
CA LEU A 159 -4.46 -19.31 -2.50
C LEU A 159 -5.69 -18.44 -2.23
N LEU A 160 -5.57 -17.12 -2.37
CA LEU A 160 -6.63 -16.17 -2.12
C LEU A 160 -7.64 -16.09 -3.28
N TYR A 161 -7.21 -16.30 -4.52
CA TYR A 161 -8.02 -16.13 -5.71
C TYR A 161 -9.35 -16.91 -5.68
N PRO A 162 -9.42 -18.21 -5.30
CA PRO A 162 -10.69 -18.93 -5.23
C PRO A 162 -11.67 -18.38 -4.18
N ALA A 163 -11.16 -17.71 -3.14
CA ALA A 163 -11.95 -17.24 -2.01
C ALA A 163 -12.24 -15.73 -2.05
N TRP A 164 -11.59 -14.97 -2.93
CA TRP A 164 -11.59 -13.50 -2.87
C TRP A 164 -12.97 -12.86 -3.07
N ASP A 165 -13.87 -13.49 -3.83
CA ASP A 165 -15.23 -13.00 -4.10
C ASP A 165 -16.11 -13.26 -2.89
N THR A 166 -15.95 -14.42 -2.26
CA THR A 166 -16.60 -14.75 -0.97
C THR A 166 -16.13 -13.81 0.13
N ILE A 167 -14.83 -13.52 0.19
CA ILE A 167 -14.25 -12.56 1.15
C ILE A 167 -14.82 -11.17 0.88
N ASP A 168 -14.80 -10.68 -0.37
CA ASP A 168 -15.34 -9.36 -0.74
C ASP A 168 -16.82 -9.26 -0.35
N HIS A 169 -17.64 -10.25 -0.74
CA HIS A 169 -19.07 -10.28 -0.39
C HIS A 169 -19.29 -10.27 1.13
N LEU A 170 -18.56 -11.08 1.89
CA LEU A 170 -18.67 -11.14 3.35
C LEU A 170 -18.30 -9.80 4.00
N LEU A 171 -17.24 -9.15 3.51
CA LEU A 171 -16.82 -7.83 4.00
C LEU A 171 -17.85 -6.75 3.68
N LEU A 172 -18.59 -6.85 2.59
CA LEU A 172 -19.62 -5.87 2.24
C LEU A 172 -20.95 -6.07 2.99
N THR A 173 -21.30 -7.31 3.29
CA THR A 173 -22.65 -7.67 3.77
C THR A 173 -22.73 -7.94 5.28
N SER A 174 -21.64 -8.42 5.90
CA SER A 174 -21.67 -8.80 7.32
C SER A 174 -21.84 -7.57 8.22
N PRO A 175 -22.78 -7.56 9.19
CA PRO A 175 -22.97 -6.43 10.11
C PRO A 175 -21.78 -6.27 11.08
N PHE A 176 -21.02 -7.34 11.32
CA PHE A 176 -19.83 -7.31 12.18
C PHE A 176 -18.58 -6.83 11.45
N CYS A 177 -18.65 -6.62 10.13
CA CYS A 177 -17.48 -6.27 9.32
C CYS A 177 -16.74 -5.02 9.82
N PRO A 178 -17.40 -3.88 10.14
CA PRO A 178 -16.68 -2.69 10.59
C PRO A 178 -15.88 -2.93 11.87
N LEU A 179 -16.46 -3.67 12.82
CA LEU A 179 -15.81 -4.01 14.07
C LEU A 179 -14.63 -4.95 13.84
N LEU A 180 -14.82 -6.03 13.08
CA LEU A 180 -13.76 -7.01 12.79
C LEU A 180 -12.63 -6.42 11.95
N SER A 181 -12.95 -5.54 10.99
CA SER A 181 -11.98 -4.85 10.13
C SER A 181 -11.04 -3.94 10.92
N ILE A 182 -11.46 -3.45 12.08
CA ILE A 182 -10.61 -2.66 12.99
C ILE A 182 -9.93 -3.58 14.02
N ALA A 183 -10.72 -4.44 14.67
CA ALA A 183 -10.25 -5.24 15.80
C ALA A 183 -9.19 -6.26 15.38
N VAL A 184 -9.40 -7.01 14.28
CA VAL A 184 -8.45 -8.03 13.84
C VAL A 184 -7.09 -7.41 13.47
N PRO A 185 -7.00 -6.41 12.56
CA PRO A 185 -5.71 -5.82 12.23
C PRO A 185 -5.03 -5.13 13.40
N LEU A 186 -5.80 -4.51 14.32
CA LEU A 186 -5.23 -3.91 15.53
C LEU A 186 -4.62 -4.96 16.45
N VAL A 187 -5.31 -6.09 16.67
CA VAL A 187 -4.81 -7.24 17.44
C VAL A 187 -3.55 -7.84 16.79
N LEU A 188 -3.45 -7.84 15.46
CA LEU A 188 -2.24 -8.28 14.73
C LEU A 188 -1.08 -7.26 14.82
N CYS A 189 -1.35 -5.97 15.05
CA CYS A 189 -0.32 -4.92 15.22
C CYS A 189 0.27 -4.85 16.65
N TYR A 190 -0.57 -4.96 17.68
CA TYR A 190 -0.14 -5.58 18.95
C TYR A 190 0.19 -7.05 18.63
N ASN A 191 0.71 -7.96 19.45
CA ASN A 191 1.12 -9.32 18.99
C ASN A 191 2.14 -9.46 17.82
N TYR A 192 2.41 -8.42 17.01
CA TYR A 192 3.47 -8.43 16.00
C TYR A 192 4.82 -8.83 16.64
N PRO A 193 5.66 -9.65 15.97
CA PRO A 193 6.91 -10.14 16.54
C PRO A 193 7.76 -9.03 17.17
N LYS A 194 8.25 -9.27 18.39
CA LYS A 194 9.17 -8.36 19.07
C LYS A 194 10.59 -8.65 18.60
N LEU A 195 11.31 -7.59 18.24
CA LEU A 195 12.74 -7.61 17.96
C LEU A 195 13.51 -6.97 19.11
N ASP A 196 14.75 -7.40 19.30
CA ASP A 196 15.66 -6.88 20.34
C ASP A 196 16.13 -5.45 20.05
N TYR A 197 15.97 -5.01 18.80
CA TYR A 197 16.30 -3.67 18.33
C TYR A 197 15.13 -3.08 17.55
N TYR A 198 15.16 -1.76 17.34
CA TYR A 198 14.12 -1.09 16.56
C TYR A 198 14.26 -1.36 15.06
N SER A 199 13.20 -1.89 14.47
CA SER A 199 13.03 -2.04 13.02
C SER A 199 11.82 -1.23 12.54
N PRO A 200 11.87 -0.59 11.36
CA PRO A 200 10.69 0.06 10.75
C PRO A 200 9.53 -0.90 10.43
N THR A 201 9.78 -2.20 10.32
CA THR A 201 8.83 -3.24 9.86
C THR A 201 7.49 -3.23 10.59
N ARG A 202 7.51 -3.17 11.93
CA ARG A 202 6.28 -3.07 12.75
C ARG A 202 5.47 -1.84 12.38
N GLY A 203 6.17 -0.72 12.26
CA GLY A 203 5.56 0.56 11.94
C GLY A 203 4.93 0.56 10.55
N ASP A 204 5.63 0.05 9.55
CA ASP A 204 5.14 -0.04 8.18
C ASP A 204 3.96 -1.01 8.07
N THR A 205 4.02 -2.15 8.79
CA THR A 205 2.89 -3.09 8.91
C THR A 205 1.65 -2.41 9.50
N THR A 206 1.84 -1.61 10.56
CA THR A 206 0.74 -0.89 11.21
C THR A 206 0.10 0.14 10.26
N THR A 207 0.92 0.85 9.49
CA THR A 207 0.44 1.80 8.46
C THR A 207 -0.43 1.08 7.42
N ILE A 208 0.03 -0.05 6.90
CA ILE A 208 -0.66 -0.83 5.87
C ILE A 208 -1.98 -1.40 6.40
N LEU A 209 -1.93 -2.05 7.56
CA LEU A 209 -3.10 -2.64 8.20
C LEU A 209 -4.13 -1.59 8.62
N GLY A 210 -3.69 -0.43 9.12
CA GLY A 210 -4.57 0.70 9.41
C GLY A 210 -5.27 1.21 8.15
N ALA A 211 -4.51 1.46 7.07
CA ALA A 211 -5.09 1.92 5.80
C ALA A 211 -6.13 0.93 5.24
N ALA A 212 -5.81 -0.38 5.26
CA ALA A 212 -6.73 -1.42 4.83
C ALA A 212 -7.98 -1.48 5.73
N ALA A 213 -7.83 -1.46 7.05
CA ALA A 213 -8.94 -1.46 8.02
C ALA A 213 -9.92 -0.32 7.75
N GLY A 214 -9.41 0.91 7.61
CA GLY A 214 -10.21 2.09 7.30
C GLY A 214 -10.93 2.00 5.96
N ALA A 215 -10.22 1.52 4.93
CA ALA A 215 -10.80 1.32 3.61
C ALA A 215 -11.92 0.27 3.63
N THR A 216 -11.74 -0.86 4.32
CA THR A 216 -12.74 -1.92 4.44
C THR A 216 -13.99 -1.45 5.17
N VAL A 217 -13.86 -0.67 6.24
CA VAL A 217 -15.00 -0.02 6.91
C VAL A 217 -15.74 0.90 5.94
N GLY A 218 -15.01 1.66 5.11
CA GLY A 218 -15.61 2.54 4.11
C GLY A 218 -16.31 1.79 2.98
N PHE A 219 -15.75 0.66 2.51
CA PHE A 219 -16.40 -0.21 1.53
C PHE A 219 -17.72 -0.76 2.06
N TRP A 220 -17.73 -1.25 3.30
CA TRP A 220 -18.94 -1.71 3.96
C TRP A 220 -19.98 -0.58 4.05
N LEU A 221 -19.56 0.60 4.52
CA LEU A 221 -20.47 1.75 4.66
C LEU A 221 -21.10 2.15 3.32
N ASN A 222 -20.28 2.25 2.27
CA ASN A 222 -20.78 2.57 0.93
C ASN A 222 -21.70 1.48 0.37
N ASN A 223 -21.48 0.21 0.70
CA ASN A 223 -22.40 -0.85 0.27
C ASN A 223 -23.76 -0.74 0.98
N GLN A 224 -23.78 -0.36 2.26
CA GLN A 224 -25.02 -0.18 3.02
C GLN A 224 -25.81 1.08 2.60
N TYR A 225 -25.11 2.18 2.31
CA TYR A 225 -25.73 3.50 2.11
C TYR A 225 -25.64 4.04 0.67
N SER A 226 -24.77 3.49 -0.18
CA SER A 226 -24.52 3.98 -1.56
C SER A 226 -24.88 2.99 -2.66
N ALA A 227 -25.73 1.99 -2.37
CA ALA A 227 -26.28 1.06 -3.37
C ALA A 227 -27.02 1.73 -4.56
N SER A 228 -27.13 3.06 -4.61
CA SER A 228 -27.89 3.79 -5.63
C SER A 228 -27.10 4.80 -6.50
N ALA A 229 -25.79 5.00 -6.32
CA ALA A 229 -25.12 6.17 -6.93
C ALA A 229 -24.08 5.89 -8.04
N TYR A 230 -23.63 4.65 -8.24
CA TYR A 230 -22.54 4.36 -9.20
C TYR A 230 -22.85 3.16 -10.08
N THR A 231 -23.82 3.34 -10.97
CA THR A 231 -23.95 2.47 -12.14
C THR A 231 -22.98 3.01 -13.18
N SER A 232 -21.89 2.29 -13.43
CA SER A 232 -20.94 2.59 -14.49
C SER A 232 -21.67 2.57 -15.84
N GLN A 233 -22.06 3.75 -16.34
CA GLN A 233 -22.56 3.89 -17.69
C GLN A 233 -21.36 3.70 -18.63
N SER A 234 -21.32 2.56 -19.32
CA SER A 234 -20.30 2.25 -20.33
C SER A 234 -20.51 3.13 -21.57
N VAL A 235 -20.03 4.38 -21.52
CA VAL A 235 -20.04 5.28 -22.67
C VAL A 235 -18.71 5.09 -23.43
N GLN A 236 -18.80 4.63 -24.67
CA GLN A 236 -17.66 4.61 -25.61
C GLN A 236 -17.30 6.06 -25.97
N PRO A 237 -16.11 6.60 -25.60
CA PRO A 237 -15.81 8.01 -25.81
C PRO A 237 -15.29 8.30 -27.23
N GLY A 238 -15.88 9.27 -27.93
CA GLY A 238 -15.22 9.95 -29.05
C GLY A 238 -14.05 10.82 -28.58
N PHE A 239 -13.17 11.27 -29.49
CA PHE A 239 -11.92 11.98 -29.14
C PHE A 239 -12.10 13.24 -28.26
N ALA A 240 -13.17 14.02 -28.48
CA ALA A 240 -13.52 15.17 -27.63
C ALA A 240 -14.04 14.78 -26.24
N LEU A 241 -14.55 13.55 -26.08
CA LEU A 241 -14.98 12.98 -24.81
C LEU A 241 -13.78 12.43 -24.01
N ILE A 242 -12.67 12.08 -24.67
CA ILE A 242 -11.45 11.61 -24.02
C ILE A 242 -10.76 12.77 -23.28
N THR A 243 -10.66 13.96 -23.89
CA THR A 243 -10.02 15.12 -23.25
C THR A 243 -10.81 15.60 -22.04
N SER A 244 -12.14 15.67 -22.12
CA SER A 244 -12.97 15.98 -20.95
C SER A 244 -12.89 14.90 -19.87
N ALA A 245 -12.95 13.61 -20.23
CA ALA A 245 -12.80 12.51 -19.28
C ALA A 245 -11.44 12.53 -18.55
N MET A 246 -10.35 12.82 -19.26
CA MET A 246 -9.02 12.96 -18.64
C MET A 246 -8.96 14.12 -17.64
N VAL A 247 -9.62 15.24 -17.93
CA VAL A 247 -9.73 16.35 -16.99
C VAL A 247 -10.50 15.96 -15.73
N PHE A 248 -11.62 15.22 -15.86
CA PHE A 248 -12.36 14.71 -14.69
C PHE A 248 -11.54 13.72 -13.87
N VAL A 249 -10.86 12.76 -14.51
CA VAL A 249 -9.99 11.79 -13.83
C VAL A 249 -8.87 12.51 -13.06
N LEU A 250 -8.23 13.50 -13.70
CA LEU A 250 -7.19 14.28 -13.06
C LEU A 250 -7.75 15.13 -11.89
N ALA A 251 -8.90 15.78 -12.08
CA ALA A 251 -9.54 16.57 -11.04
C ALA A 251 -9.95 15.70 -9.84
N ARG A 252 -10.57 14.54 -10.06
CA ARG A 252 -10.90 13.55 -9.01
C ARG A 252 -9.66 13.16 -8.22
N PHE A 253 -8.58 12.83 -8.94
CA PHE A 253 -7.33 12.42 -8.32
C PHE A 253 -6.69 13.55 -7.51
N LEU A 254 -6.59 14.77 -8.06
CA LEU A 254 -5.99 15.92 -7.38
C LEU A 254 -6.78 16.34 -6.12
N VAL A 255 -8.11 16.43 -6.22
CA VAL A 255 -8.97 16.73 -5.07
C VAL A 255 -8.85 15.62 -4.03
N GLY A 256 -8.94 14.36 -4.45
CA GLY A 256 -8.88 13.22 -3.56
C GLY A 256 -7.54 13.12 -2.82
N ILE A 257 -6.42 13.24 -3.53
CA ILE A 257 -5.09 13.14 -2.91
C ILE A 257 -4.84 14.29 -1.95
N LEU A 258 -5.30 15.50 -2.25
CA LEU A 258 -5.20 16.65 -1.36
C LEU A 258 -5.91 16.37 -0.03
N VAL A 259 -7.15 15.89 -0.08
CA VAL A 259 -7.95 15.56 1.11
C VAL A 259 -7.31 14.42 1.91
N VAL A 260 -6.80 13.39 1.24
CA VAL A 260 -6.10 12.26 1.86
C VAL A 260 -4.82 12.71 2.58
N LEU A 261 -4.02 13.58 1.95
CA LEU A 261 -2.80 14.12 2.55
C LEU A 261 -3.09 15.06 3.74
N LEU A 262 -4.12 15.90 3.63
CA LEU A 262 -4.60 16.75 4.72
C LEU A 262 -5.09 15.90 5.90
N THR A 263 -5.85 14.84 5.63
CA THR A 263 -6.30 13.89 6.66
C THR A 263 -5.13 13.23 7.35
N ARG A 264 -4.13 12.76 6.58
CA ARG A 264 -2.91 12.17 7.15
C ARG A 264 -2.19 13.15 8.06
N TRP A 265 -2.02 14.40 7.63
CA TRP A 265 -1.35 15.44 8.42
C TRP A 265 -2.12 15.78 9.70
N ALA A 266 -3.43 16.02 9.59
CA ALA A 266 -4.30 16.39 10.70
C ALA A 266 -4.38 15.26 11.74
N MET A 267 -4.68 14.04 11.30
CA MET A 267 -4.84 12.89 12.20
C MET A 267 -3.52 12.49 12.86
N LYS A 268 -2.41 12.53 12.12
CA LYS A 268 -1.08 12.29 12.71
C LYS A 268 -0.77 13.28 13.81
N SER A 269 -1.05 14.57 13.57
CA SER A 269 -0.77 15.64 14.53
C SER A 269 -1.68 15.53 15.76
N LEU A 270 -2.96 15.24 15.56
CA LEU A 270 -3.93 15.04 16.62
C LEU A 270 -3.57 13.85 17.52
N VAL A 271 -3.36 12.67 16.93
CA VAL A 271 -3.13 11.44 17.71
C VAL A 271 -1.77 11.48 18.41
N LEU A 272 -0.72 11.99 17.76
CA LEU A 272 0.56 12.20 18.44
C LEU A 272 0.46 13.23 19.56
N GLY A 273 -0.35 14.29 19.41
CA GLY A 273 -0.58 15.28 20.46
C GLY A 273 -1.24 14.67 21.69
N VAL A 274 -2.29 13.87 21.49
CA VAL A 274 -3.00 13.15 22.56
C VAL A 274 -2.06 12.16 23.27
N LEU A 275 -1.28 11.39 22.51
CA LEU A 275 -0.32 10.43 23.09
C LEU A 275 0.84 11.14 23.80
N GLY A 276 1.35 12.23 23.24
CA GLY A 276 2.39 13.06 23.85
C GLY A 276 1.95 13.64 25.19
N TYR A 277 0.70 14.11 25.27
CA TYR A 277 0.08 14.53 26.53
C TYR A 277 -0.06 13.37 27.52
N ARG A 278 -0.59 12.21 27.08
CA ARG A 278 -0.84 11.04 27.93
C ARG A 278 0.42 10.39 28.50
N TYR A 279 1.50 10.37 27.72
CA TYR A 279 2.78 9.74 28.07
C TYR A 279 3.89 10.75 28.42
N LYS A 280 3.56 12.05 28.46
CA LYS A 280 4.46 13.15 28.83
C LYS A 280 5.77 13.17 28.05
N PHE A 281 5.70 13.10 26.73
CA PHE A 281 6.88 13.26 25.85
C PHE A 281 6.65 14.40 24.84
N PRO A 282 7.70 15.15 24.46
CA PRO A 282 7.57 16.22 23.48
C PRO A 282 7.34 15.62 22.10
N MET A 283 6.55 16.30 21.26
CA MET A 283 6.20 15.80 19.94
C MET A 283 7.43 15.37 19.13
N GLY A 284 8.56 16.06 19.22
CA GLY A 284 9.80 15.75 18.48
C GLY A 284 10.58 14.50 18.94
N ASP A 285 10.20 13.85 20.06
CA ASP A 285 10.95 12.70 20.60
C ASP A 285 10.80 11.45 19.73
N VAL A 286 11.85 11.15 18.95
CA VAL A 286 11.91 9.99 18.07
C VAL A 286 11.91 8.69 18.87
N ALA A 287 12.56 8.63 20.04
CA ALA A 287 12.62 7.43 20.85
C ALA A 287 11.24 7.10 21.45
N ALA A 288 10.51 8.11 21.92
CA ALA A 288 9.14 7.93 22.39
C ALA A 288 8.20 7.44 21.28
N ARG A 289 8.30 8.01 20.07
CA ARG A 289 7.51 7.57 18.90
C ARG A 289 7.78 6.13 18.46
N ARG A 290 8.93 5.56 18.81
CA ARG A 290 9.32 4.17 18.52
C ARG A 290 8.84 3.18 19.59
N ARG A 291 8.30 3.65 20.73
CA ARG A 291 7.70 2.77 21.74
C ARG A 291 6.45 2.13 21.18
N ARG A 292 6.23 0.83 21.45
CA ARG A 292 5.08 0.07 20.93
C ARG A 292 3.73 0.74 21.24
N GLU A 293 3.60 1.23 22.48
CA GLU A 293 2.42 1.91 23.02
C GLU A 293 2.10 3.25 22.35
N VAL A 294 3.05 3.80 21.58
CA VAL A 294 2.89 5.06 20.83
C VAL A 294 2.80 4.73 19.35
N GLU A 295 3.76 3.95 18.81
CA GLU A 295 3.87 3.66 17.38
C GLU A 295 2.62 3.01 16.80
N VAL A 296 2.12 1.97 17.47
CA VAL A 296 0.95 1.22 17.00
C VAL A 296 -0.29 2.13 16.94
N PRO A 297 -0.74 2.77 18.03
CA PRO A 297 -1.96 3.58 17.98
C PRO A 297 -1.84 4.80 17.07
N TYR A 298 -0.71 5.52 17.05
CA TYR A 298 -0.63 6.71 16.19
C TYR A 298 -0.67 6.35 14.71
N LYS A 299 0.06 5.30 14.29
CA LYS A 299 0.03 4.88 12.88
C LYS A 299 -1.33 4.28 12.55
N PHE A 300 -1.83 3.37 13.37
CA PHE A 300 -3.07 2.66 13.08
C PHE A 300 -4.25 3.61 12.93
N VAL A 301 -4.45 4.53 13.88
CA VAL A 301 -5.56 5.49 13.83
C VAL A 301 -5.39 6.45 12.65
N THR A 302 -4.20 7.01 12.46
CA THR A 302 -3.93 7.93 11.35
C THR A 302 -4.28 7.29 10.01
N TYR A 303 -3.77 6.09 9.75
CA TYR A 303 -3.97 5.44 8.45
C TYR A 303 -5.35 4.81 8.30
N SER A 304 -6.00 4.40 9.40
CA SER A 304 -7.44 4.04 9.36
C SER A 304 -8.29 5.22 8.91
N CYS A 305 -8.03 6.42 9.42
CA CYS A 305 -8.73 7.61 8.94
C CYS A 305 -8.39 7.94 7.49
N VAL A 306 -7.13 7.75 7.05
CA VAL A 306 -6.72 7.92 5.64
C VAL A 306 -7.50 6.97 4.72
N GLY A 307 -7.56 5.68 5.05
CA GLY A 307 -8.31 4.68 4.28
C GLY A 307 -9.81 4.95 4.25
N PHE A 308 -10.40 5.32 5.40
CA PHE A 308 -11.81 5.69 5.50
C PHE A 308 -12.13 6.95 4.68
N THR A 309 -11.30 7.99 4.80
CA THR A 309 -11.47 9.23 4.02
C THR A 309 -11.37 8.97 2.52
N ALA A 310 -10.39 8.16 2.10
CA ALA A 310 -10.23 7.82 0.68
C ALA A 310 -11.45 7.08 0.12
N THR A 311 -12.14 6.30 0.93
CA THR A 311 -13.24 5.44 0.48
C THR A 311 -14.62 6.05 0.68
N VAL A 312 -14.82 6.92 1.67
CA VAL A 312 -16.13 7.52 2.00
C VAL A 312 -16.15 9.02 1.73
N VAL A 313 -15.27 9.77 2.39
CA VAL A 313 -15.32 11.24 2.37
C VAL A 313 -14.98 11.79 0.98
N VAL A 314 -13.97 11.23 0.32
CA VAL A 314 -13.55 11.69 -1.01
C VAL A 314 -14.64 11.44 -2.07
N PRO A 315 -15.24 10.24 -2.20
CA PRO A 315 -16.35 10.05 -3.14
C PRO A 315 -17.57 10.93 -2.85
N LEU A 316 -17.91 11.16 -1.57
CA LEU A 316 -18.97 12.10 -1.21
C LEU A 316 -18.63 13.52 -1.67
N LEU A 317 -17.39 13.95 -1.48
CA LEU A 317 -16.92 15.25 -1.96
C LEU A 317 -16.92 15.34 -3.49
N HIS A 318 -16.54 14.28 -4.20
CA HIS A 318 -16.66 14.23 -5.66
C HIS A 318 -18.12 14.38 -6.10
N GLY A 319 -19.07 13.75 -5.40
CA GLY A 319 -20.51 13.95 -5.60
C GLY A 319 -20.96 15.40 -5.43
N LEU A 320 -20.55 16.04 -4.33
CA LEU A 320 -20.87 17.43 -4.03
C LEU A 320 -20.27 18.42 -5.05
N LEU A 321 -19.11 18.10 -5.60
CA LEU A 321 -18.41 18.92 -6.60
C LEU A 321 -18.86 18.64 -8.04
N GLY A 322 -19.81 17.72 -8.27
CA GLY A 322 -20.25 17.33 -9.60
C GLY A 322 -19.16 16.64 -10.43
N LEU A 323 -18.24 15.95 -9.76
CA LEU A 323 -17.12 15.26 -10.38
C LEU A 323 -17.44 13.80 -10.72
N LEU A 324 -18.64 13.27 -10.45
CA LEU A 324 -19.01 11.86 -10.67
C LEU A 324 -19.36 11.51 -12.11
#